data_AF-A0A961JIH4-F1
#
_entry.id   AF-A0A961JIH4-F1
#
_cell.length_a   1.000
_cell.length_b   1.000
_cell.length_c   1.000
_cell.angle_alpha   90.00
_cell.angle_beta   90.00
_cell.angle_gamma   90.00
#
_symmetry.space_group_name_H-M   'P 1'
#
loop_
_entity.id
_entity.type
_entity.pdbx_description
1 polymer ?
#
loop_
_entity_poly.entity_id
_entity_poly.type
_entity_poly.pdbx_seq_one_letter_code
_entity_poly.pdbx_strand_id
1 'polypeptide(L)' 'MGKLIKFVIYLACLAFLGVVGYAYLGPVLGTDFDAPQQEIRKPVVLNAD' A
#
# COMPACT_ATOMS: atom_id res chain seq x y z
N MET A 1 25.36 25.59 8.70
CA MET A 1 24.70 24.76 7.67
C MET A 1 24.16 23.42 8.21
N GLY A 2 24.80 22.76 9.19
CA GLY A 2 24.31 21.47 9.70
C GLY A 2 22.94 21.46 10.41
N LYS A 3 22.49 22.58 11.00
CA LYS A 3 21.17 22.68 11.65
C LYS A 3 20.00 22.60 10.64
N LEU A 4 20.15 23.24 9.48
CA LEU A 4 19.15 23.18 8.39
C LEU A 4 19.06 21.77 7.81
N ILE A 5 20.21 21.13 7.58
CA ILE A 5 20.25 19.75 7.05
C ILE A 5 19.57 18.77 8.02
N LYS A 6 19.83 18.88 9.33
CA LYS A 6 19.12 18.08 10.33
C LYS A 6 17.60 18.28 10.25
N PHE A 7 17.15 19.52 10.10
CA PHE A 7 15.72 19.81 9.97
C PHE A 7 15.10 19.18 8.71
N VAL A 8 15.79 19.24 7.59
CA VAL A 8 15.35 18.58 6.34
C VAL A 8 15.26 17.06 6.52
N ILE A 9 16.21 16.44 7.22
CA ILE A 9 16.16 15.01 7.53
C ILE A 9 14.93 14.68 8.41
N TYR A 10 14.64 15.47 9.43
CA TYR A 10 13.44 15.26 10.25
C TYR A 10 12.15 15.38 9.43
N LEU A 11 12.07 16.38 8.54
CA LEU A 11 10.93 16.53 7.64
C LEU A 11 10.81 15.36 6.65
N ALA A 12 11.93 14.86 6.11
CA ALA A 12 11.92 13.70 5.22
C ALA A 12 11.41 12.45 5.94
N CYS A 13 11.86 12.21 7.18
CA CYS A 13 11.36 11.12 8.01
C CYS A 13 9.85 11.28 8.30
N LEU A 14 9.39 12.49 8.62
CA LEU A 14 7.98 12.74 8.89
C LEU A 14 7.10 12.54 7.65
N ALA A 15 7.56 12.99 6.49
CA ALA A 15 6.89 12.75 5.20
C ALA A 15 6.82 11.25 4.89
N PHE A 16 7.93 10.52 5.09
CA PHE A 16 7.98 9.07 4.92
C PHE A 16 6.97 8.36 5.83
N LEU A 17 6.95 8.71 7.12
CA LEU A 17 6.00 8.16 8.08
C LEU A 17 4.55 8.48 7.72
N GLY A 18 4.27 9.66 7.16
CA GLY A 18 2.94 10.03 6.67
C GLY A 18 2.46 9.13 5.54
N VAL A 19 3.33 8.85 4.56
CA VAL A 19 3.01 7.94 3.44
C VAL A 19 2.82 6.51 3.93
N VAL A 20 3.72 6.02 4.80
CA VAL A 20 3.59 4.68 5.40
C VAL A 20 2.29 4.58 6.20
N GLY A 21 2.01 5.55 7.07
CA GLY A 21 0.80 5.58 7.86
C GLY A 21 -0.46 5.58 7.01
N TYR A 22 -0.47 6.35 5.91
CA TYR A 22 -1.59 6.34 4.95
C TYR A 22 -1.77 4.98 4.26
N ALA A 23 -0.69 4.31 3.86
CA ALA A 23 -0.79 2.98 3.23
C ALA A 23 -1.37 1.92 4.20
N TYR A 24 -1.02 1.99 5.49
CA TYR A 24 -1.53 1.05 6.50
C TYR A 24 -2.93 1.40 7.01
N LEU A 25 -3.26 2.69 7.14
CA LEU A 25 -4.58 3.13 7.61
C LEU A 25 -5.61 3.23 6.48
N GLY A 26 -5.17 3.35 5.23
CA GLY A 26 -6.07 3.50 4.09
C GLY A 26 -7.15 2.42 3.99
N PRO A 27 -6.87 1.11 4.19
CA PRO A 27 -7.94 0.10 4.16
C PRO A 27 -9.00 0.34 5.25
N VAL A 28 -8.60 0.88 6.41
CA VAL A 28 -9.51 1.23 7.53
C VAL A 28 -10.29 2.51 7.25
N LEU A 29 -9.71 3.44 6.49
CA LEU A 29 -10.35 4.68 6.07
C LEU A 29 -11.23 4.52 4.82
N GLY A 30 -11.36 3.30 4.29
CA GLY A 30 -12.21 2.99 3.15
C GLY A 30 -11.57 3.21 1.78
N THR A 31 -10.24 3.30 1.69
CA THR A 31 -9.53 3.27 0.41
C THR A 31 -9.19 1.83 0.05
N ASP A 32 -9.70 1.36 -1.08
CA ASP A 32 -9.34 0.06 -1.64
C ASP A 32 -8.03 0.19 -2.43
N PHE A 33 -7.02 -0.57 -2.02
CA PHE A 33 -5.72 -0.63 -2.69
C PHE A 33 -5.54 -1.92 -3.51
N ASP A 34 -6.54 -2.79 -3.53
CA ASP A 34 -6.46 -4.04 -4.27
C ASP A 34 -6.63 -3.79 -5.77
N ALA A 35 -5.94 -4.59 -6.57
CA ALA A 35 -6.14 -4.57 -8.01
C ALA A 35 -7.55 -5.08 -8.35
N PRO A 36 -8.25 -4.48 -9.32
CA PRO A 36 -9.58 -4.93 -9.71
C PRO A 36 -9.51 -6.38 -10.17
N GLN A 37 -10.09 -7.28 -9.36
CA GLN A 37 -9.99 -8.71 -9.59
C GLN A 37 -11.10 -9.15 -10.56
N GLN A 38 -10.72 -9.52 -11.79
CA GLN A 38 -11.65 -10.16 -12.71
C GLN A 38 -11.74 -11.64 -12.40
N GLU A 39 -12.96 -12.12 -12.17
CA GLU A 39 -13.20 -13.54 -12.01
C GLU A 39 -13.11 -14.25 -13.36
N ILE A 40 -12.07 -15.06 -13.54
CA ILE A 40 -11.90 -15.90 -14.73
C ILE A 40 -12.39 -17.31 -14.39
N ARG A 41 -13.54 -17.69 -14.93
CA ARG A 41 -14.06 -19.06 -14.82
C ARG A 41 -13.72 -19.83 -16.08
N LYS A 42 -12.96 -20.92 -15.95
CA LYS A 42 -12.74 -21.90 -17.02
C LYS A 42 -13.37 -23.24 -16.63
N PRO A 43 -14.12 -23.89 -17.53
CA PRO A 43 -14.60 -25.24 -17.28
C PRO A 43 -13.39 -26.17 -17.14
N VAL A 44 -13.37 -26.97 -16.08
CA VAL A 44 -12.39 -28.04 -15.87
C VAL A 44 -13.14 -29.35 -15.92
N VAL A 45 -12.65 -30.28 -16.73
CA VAL A 45 -13.13 -31.67 -16.73
C VAL A 45 -12.43 -32.36 -15.57
N LEU A 46 -13.19 -32.74 -14.54
CA LEU A 46 -12.67 -33.50 -13.41
C LEU A 46 -12.70 -34.99 -13.78
N ASN A 47 -11.56 -35.57 -14.14
CA ASN A 47 -11.42 -37.01 -14.31
C ASN A 47 -11.28 -37.64 -12.92
N ALA A 48 -12.40 -38.08 -12.37
CA ALA A 48 -12.45 -38.89 -11.15
C ALA A 48 -12.53 -40.36 -11.56
N ASP A 49 -11.38 -40.96 -11.90
CA ASP A 49 -11.21 -42.42 -11.98
C ASP A 49 -10.97 -43.01 -10.58
#